data_AF-A0A7D5G986-F1
#
_entry.id   AF-A0A7D5G986-F1
#
_cell.length_a   1.000
_cell.length_b   1.000
_cell.length_c   1.000
_cell.angle_alpha   90.00
_cell.angle_beta   90.00
_cell.angle_gamma   90.00
#
_symmetry.space_group_name_H-M   'P 1'
#
loop_
_entity.id
_entity.type
_entity.pdbx_description
1 polymer ?
#
loop_
_entity_poly.entity_id
_entity_poly.type
_entity_poly.pdbx_seq_one_letter_code
_entity_poly.pdbx_strand_id
1 'polypeptide(L)'
;MYSLDNKEVKDGLLEAAKILQQEDYTKSIIIIYKNLAKLKAEQRIQVPEIRELTEFIKKDYQSISKKEWRNNNIGYGLTAIPYIF
;
A
#
# COMPACT_ATOMS: atom_id res chain seq x y z
N MET A 1 10.05 9.36 -19.80
CA MET A 1 8.64 9.18 -19.45
C MET A 1 8.52 7.81 -18.81
N TYR A 2 8.38 7.74 -17.48
CA TYR A 2 8.36 6.46 -16.77
C TYR A 2 6.93 5.90 -16.81
N SER A 3 6.67 4.95 -17.70
CA SER A 3 5.42 4.19 -17.66
C SER A 3 5.55 3.09 -16.61
N LEU A 4 4.69 3.11 -15.61
CA LEU A 4 4.63 2.06 -14.59
C LEU A 4 3.93 0.83 -15.17
N ASP A 5 4.64 0.03 -15.97
CA ASP A 5 4.11 -1.20 -16.57
C ASP A 5 4.16 -2.37 -15.56
N ASN A 6 3.53 -2.16 -14.39
CA ASN A 6 3.42 -3.17 -13.35
C ASN A 6 1.95 -3.51 -13.12
N LYS A 7 1.46 -4.50 -13.88
CA LYS A 7 0.06 -4.95 -13.88
C LYS A 7 -0.44 -5.32 -12.48
N GLU A 8 0.39 -6.02 -11.69
CA GLU A 8 0.02 -6.42 -10.32
C GLU A 8 -0.22 -5.22 -9.40
N VAL A 9 0.64 -4.19 -9.50
CA VAL A 9 0.49 -2.97 -8.69
C VAL A 9 -0.75 -2.20 -9.13
N LYS A 10 -1.00 -2.12 -10.43
CA LYS A 10 -2.21 -1.48 -10.98
C LYS A 10 -3.49 -2.19 -10.51
N ASP A 11 -3.53 -3.51 -10.59
CA ASP A 11 -4.68 -4.31 -10.13
C ASP A 11 -4.89 -4.15 -8.62
N GLY A 12 -3.82 -4.14 -7.83
CA GLY A 12 -3.89 -3.90 -6.38
C GLY A 12 -4.38 -2.49 -6.00
N LEU A 13 -4.00 -1.46 -6.75
CA LEU A 13 -4.51 -0.10 -6.56
C LEU A 13 -5.99 0.01 -6.94
N LEU A 14 -6.42 -0.66 -8.02
CA LEU A 14 -7.82 -0.74 -8.42
C LEU A 14 -8.67 -1.46 -7.37
N GLU A 15 -8.16 -2.53 -6.77
CA GLU A 15 -8.82 -3.22 -5.66
C GLU A 15 -8.98 -2.30 -4.45
N ALA A 16 -7.92 -1.59 -4.06
CA ALA A 16 -8.00 -0.65 -2.94
C ALA A 16 -8.99 0.49 -3.19
N ALA A 17 -9.10 0.98 -4.43
CA ALA A 17 -10.10 2.00 -4.80
C ALA A 17 -11.53 1.47 -4.66
N LYS A 18 -11.79 0.21 -5.03
CA LYS A 18 -13.10 -0.43 -4.83
C LYS A 18 -13.44 -0.60 -3.35
N ILE A 19 -12.46 -0.95 -2.53
CA ILE A 19 -12.65 -1.09 -1.07
C ILE A 19 -12.90 0.29 -0.43
N LEU A 20 -12.26 1.34 -0.95
CA LEU A 20 -12.48 2.70 -0.48
C LEU A 20 -13.91 3.16 -0.77
N GLN A 21 -14.47 2.77 -1.92
CA GLN A 21 -15.88 3.00 -2.26
C GLN A 21 -16.85 2.25 -1.33
N GLN A 22 -16.39 1.22 -0.62
CA GLN A 22 -17.14 0.49 0.42
C GLN A 22 -16.93 1.09 1.82
N GLU A 23 -16.33 2.27 1.92
CA GLU A 23 -16.06 3.01 3.17
C GLU A 23 -15.07 2.32 4.14
N ASP A 24 -14.31 1.31 3.67
CA ASP A 24 -13.29 0.62 4.47
C ASP A 24 -11.89 1.23 4.23
N TYR A 25 -11.72 2.44 4.78
CA TYR A 25 -10.50 3.23 4.61
C TYR A 25 -9.23 2.51 5.13
N THR A 26 -9.31 1.89 6.31
CA THR A 26 -8.19 1.18 6.92
C THR A 26 -7.71 0.03 6.02
N LYS A 27 -8.63 -0.77 5.48
CA LYS A 27 -8.27 -1.87 4.58
C LYS A 27 -7.71 -1.38 3.26
N SER A 28 -8.27 -0.30 2.70
CA SER A 28 -7.72 0.34 1.50
C SER A 28 -6.28 0.81 1.70
N ILE A 29 -5.97 1.53 2.78
CA ILE A 29 -4.60 1.99 3.07
C ILE A 29 -3.62 0.81 3.11
N ILE A 30 -4.01 -0.29 3.76
CA ILE A 30 -3.17 -1.49 3.88
C ILE A 30 -2.87 -2.08 2.50
N ILE A 31 -3.88 -2.21 1.64
CA ILE A 31 -3.72 -2.79 0.31
C ILE A 31 -2.88 -1.89 -0.58
N ILE A 32 -3.07 -0.56 -0.51
CA ILE A 32 -2.24 0.40 -1.25
C ILE A 32 -0.79 0.25 -0.81
N TYR A 33 -0.49 0.36 0.49
CA TYR A 33 0.89 0.32 0.98
C TYR A 33 1.59 -1.00 0.63
N LYS A 34 0.90 -2.14 0.76
CA LYS A 34 1.43 -3.46 0.40
C LYS A 34 1.75 -3.57 -1.08
N ASN A 35 0.87 -3.09 -1.97
CA ASN A 35 1.11 -3.18 -3.40
C ASN A 35 2.20 -2.19 -3.85
N LEU A 36 2.25 -0.99 -3.27
CA LEU A 36 3.35 -0.05 -3.52
C LEU A 36 4.70 -0.63 -3.07
N ALA A 37 4.75 -1.35 -1.95
CA ALA A 37 5.97 -2.00 -1.47
C ALA A 37 6.51 -3.10 -2.39
N LYS A 38 5.72 -3.63 -3.33
CA LYS A 38 6.18 -4.58 -4.36
C LYS A 38 7.01 -3.91 -5.45
N LEU A 39 6.91 -2.59 -5.60
CA LEU A 39 7.72 -1.84 -6.56
C LEU A 39 9.17 -1.74 -6.08
N LYS A 40 10.12 -1.77 -7.02
CA LYS A 40 11.52 -1.48 -6.73
C LYS A 40 11.65 -0.07 -6.13
N ALA A 41 12.61 0.13 -5.22
CA ALA A 41 12.85 1.43 -4.60
C ALA A 41 13.03 2.55 -5.65
N GLU A 42 13.76 2.25 -6.72
CA GLU A 42 13.95 3.14 -7.87
C GLU A 42 12.63 3.57 -8.51
N GLN A 43 11.68 2.66 -8.71
CA GLN A 43 10.37 2.98 -9.30
C GLN A 43 9.49 3.80 -8.36
N ARG A 44 9.59 3.55 -7.04
CA ARG A 44 8.89 4.34 -6.02
C ARG A 44 9.39 5.77 -5.92
N ILE A 45 10.65 6.02 -6.27
CA ILE A 45 11.28 7.35 -6.23
C ILE A 45 11.12 8.08 -7.58
N GLN A 46 11.25 7.34 -8.70
CA GLN A 46 11.27 7.91 -10.05
C GLN A 46 9.88 8.24 -10.61
N VAL A 47 8.81 7.62 -10.08
CA VAL A 47 7.43 7.94 -10.47
C VAL A 47 6.80 8.87 -9.42
N PRO A 48 6.60 10.17 -9.74
CA PRO A 48 6.14 11.18 -8.79
C PRO A 48 4.82 10.80 -8.10
N GLU A 49 3.86 10.27 -8.85
CA GLU A 49 2.53 9.91 -8.36
C GLU A 49 2.60 8.77 -7.35
N ILE A 50 3.49 7.79 -7.58
CA ILE A 50 3.72 6.69 -6.64
C ILE A 50 4.41 7.18 -5.37
N ARG A 51 5.39 8.10 -5.53
CA ARG A 51 6.10 8.69 -4.40
C ARG A 51 5.13 9.45 -3.51
N GLU A 52 4.36 10.37 -4.08
CA GLU A 52 3.38 11.19 -3.37
C GLU A 52 2.32 10.32 -2.69
N LEU A 53 1.79 9.31 -3.40
CA LEU A 53 0.83 8.38 -2.83
C LEU A 53 1.45 7.63 -1.64
N THR A 54 2.67 7.12 -1.78
CA THR A 54 3.38 6.41 -0.70
C THR A 54 3.55 7.31 0.52
N GLU A 55 4.00 8.55 0.33
CA GLU A 55 4.20 9.50 1.44
C GLU A 55 2.88 9.89 2.11
N PHE A 56 1.83 10.12 1.31
CA PHE A 56 0.49 10.46 1.80
C PHE A 56 -0.05 9.37 2.73
N ILE A 57 -0.02 8.10 2.30
CA ILE A 57 -0.62 7.01 3.08
C ILE A 57 0.29 6.45 4.18
N LYS A 58 1.59 6.79 4.17
CA LYS A 58 2.58 6.19 5.09
C LYS A 58 2.25 6.49 6.54
N LYS A 59 1.88 7.73 6.84
CA LYS A 59 1.55 8.16 8.21
C LYS A 59 0.32 7.41 8.72
N ASP A 60 -0.70 7.27 7.87
CA ASP A 60 -1.94 6.61 8.25
C ASP A 60 -1.72 5.11 8.42
N TYR A 61 -0.98 4.48 7.51
CA TYR A 61 -0.58 3.08 7.62
C TYR A 61 0.20 2.79 8.93
N GLN A 62 1.10 3.69 9.32
CA GLN A 62 1.85 3.59 10.58
C GLN A 62 0.98 3.79 11.82
N SER A 63 -0.10 4.55 11.69
CA SER A 63 -1.05 4.82 12.77
C SER A 63 -2.07 3.69 12.97
N ILE A 64 -2.12 2.68 12.09
CA ILE A 64 -3.06 1.56 12.20
C ILE A 64 -2.78 0.76 13.47
N SER A 65 -3.82 0.61 14.30
CA SER A 65 -3.71 -0.06 15.59
C SER A 65 -3.50 -1.57 15.46
N LYS A 66 -2.80 -2.20 16.42
CA LYS A 66 -2.63 -3.67 16.47
C LYS A 66 -3.96 -4.45 16.48
N LYS A 67 -5.07 -3.80 16.85
CA LYS A 67 -6.42 -4.39 16.81
C LYS A 67 -6.97 -4.41 15.38
N GLU A 68 -6.81 -3.33 14.64
CA GLU A 68 -7.21 -3.24 13.23
C GLU A 68 -6.39 -4.16 12.33
N TRP A 69 -5.10 -4.35 12.63
CA TRP A 69 -4.26 -5.37 11.99
C TRP A 69 -4.84 -6.80 12.14
N ARG A 70 -5.39 -7.11 13.32
CA ARG A 70 -6.02 -8.42 13.59
C ARG A 70 -7.40 -8.53 12.94
N ASN A 71 -8.22 -7.48 13.02
CA ASN A 71 -9.57 -7.47 12.41
C ASN A 71 -9.53 -7.59 10.88
N ASN A 72 -8.49 -7.06 10.23
CA ASN A 72 -8.30 -7.21 8.79
C ASN A 72 -7.66 -8.55 8.39
N ASN A 73 -7.60 -9.53 9.30
CA ASN A 73 -7.04 -10.87 9.10
C ASN A 73 -5.58 -10.85 8.61
N ILE A 74 -4.79 -9.89 9.11
CA ILE A 74 -3.36 -9.74 8.79
C ILE A 74 -2.51 -10.25 9.98
N GLY A 75 -3.15 -10.93 10.92
CA GLY A 75 -2.47 -11.62 12.02
C GLY A 75 -1.96 -12.97 11.56
N TYR A 76 -0.64 -13.16 11.66
CA TYR A 76 0.07 -14.44 11.59
C TYR A 76 0.26 -15.01 10.18
N GLY A 77 1.25 -14.47 9.45
CA GLY A 77 1.81 -15.14 8.27
C GLY A 77 2.74 -14.27 7.41
N LEU A 78 2.66 -12.95 7.53
CA LEU A 78 3.42 -12.05 6.67
C LEU A 78 4.68 -11.58 7.39
N THR A 79 5.81 -12.04 6.87
CA THR A 79 7.14 -11.46 7.09
C THR A 79 7.01 -9.95 7.23
N ALA A 80 7.40 -9.44 8.40
CA ALA A 80 7.57 -8.01 8.60
C ALA A 80 8.56 -7.56 7.52
N ILE A 81 8.05 -6.93 6.45
CA ILE A 81 8.89 -6.30 5.44
C ILE A 81 9.72 -5.31 6.23
N PRO A 82 11.04 -5.53 6.39
CA PRO A 82 11.83 -4.63 7.19
C PRO A 82 11.77 -3.26 6.52
N TYR A 83 11.56 -2.24 7.33
CA TYR A 83 11.64 -0.84 6.92
C TYR A 83 13.04 -0.59 6.34
N ILE A 84 13.18 -0.70 5.02
CA ILE A 84 14.40 -0.35 4.31
C ILE A 84 13.99 0.64 3.22
N PHE A 85 14.42 1.88 3.43
CA PHE A 85 14.40 2.97 2.45
C PHE A 85 15.35 2.65 1.29
#